data_AF-A0A1J5F7E4-F1
#
_entry.id   AF-A0A1J5F7E4-F1
#
_cell.length_a   1.000
_cell.length_b   1.000
_cell.length_c   1.000
_cell.angle_alpha   90.00
_cell.angle_beta   90.00
_cell.angle_gamma   90.00
#
_symmetry.space_group_name_H-M   'P 1'
#
loop_
_entity.id
_entity.type
_entity.pdbx_description
1 polymer ?
#
loop_
_entity_poly.entity_id
_entity_poly.type
_entity_poly.pdbx_seq_one_letter_code
_entity_poly.pdbx_strand_id
1 'polypeptide(L)'
;MQPVKATIRKLIWTIAIAFAALSPTYAQAPQDTISTKVDLTENTSSSIDAEIVNDPPVVKQNPILGMAHRNLGLLTVATGLAAGILNPKIASRGVHEALGYTSAGLAAATMTLGAIAHHDKIGANKNSADNIHAILGILGGSMMVLTPFFAPDEAHQALGTAGTLTMAVAVGWQFFF
;
A
#
# COMPACT_ATOMS: atom_id res chain seq x y z
N MET A 1 -20.43 23.98 24.33
CA MET A 1 -19.38 23.17 23.65
C MET A 1 -19.71 21.68 23.49
N GLN A 2 -20.97 21.21 23.64
CA GLN A 2 -21.31 19.79 23.45
C GLN A 2 -21.52 19.27 22.00
N PRO A 3 -21.90 20.06 20.97
CA PRO A 3 -22.27 19.49 19.67
C PRO A 3 -21.07 18.96 18.86
N VAL A 4 -19.87 19.50 19.08
CA VAL A 4 -18.65 19.11 18.34
C VAL A 4 -18.20 17.70 18.73
N LYS A 5 -18.29 17.34 20.02
CA LYS A 5 -17.89 16.00 20.52
C LYS A 5 -18.78 14.89 19.94
N ALA A 6 -20.08 15.14 19.79
CA ALA A 6 -21.01 14.18 19.20
C ALA A 6 -20.74 13.96 17.70
N THR A 7 -20.38 15.02 16.98
CA THR A 7 -20.09 14.97 15.54
C THR A 7 -18.79 14.21 15.26
N ILE A 8 -17.72 14.50 16.01
CA ILE A 8 -16.43 13.78 15.89
C ILE A 8 -16.60 12.30 16.22
N ARG A 9 -17.36 11.97 17.29
CA ARG A 9 -17.61 10.58 17.65
C ARG A 9 -18.38 9.83 16.56
N LYS A 10 -19.40 10.44 15.94
CA LYS A 10 -20.11 9.83 14.80
C LYS A 10 -19.18 9.59 13.61
N LEU A 11 -18.33 10.56 13.26
CA LEU A 11 -17.37 10.42 12.16
C LEU A 11 -16.38 9.28 12.40
N ILE A 12 -15.83 9.16 13.62
CA ILE A 12 -14.93 8.05 13.99
C ILE A 12 -15.64 6.70 13.83
N TRP A 13 -16.89 6.58 14.30
CA TRP A 13 -17.67 5.35 14.14
C TRP A 13 -17.98 5.04 12.68
N THR A 14 -18.30 6.05 11.85
CA THR A 14 -18.54 5.85 10.41
C THR A 14 -17.29 5.39 9.68
N ILE A 15 -16.12 5.97 9.99
CA ILE A 15 -14.84 5.54 9.42
C ILE A 15 -14.50 4.11 9.88
N ALA A 16 -14.71 3.78 11.15
CA ALA A 16 -14.47 2.43 11.67
C ALA A 16 -15.40 1.39 11.02
N ILE A 17 -16.67 1.72 10.80
CA ILE A 17 -17.64 0.85 10.10
C ILE A 17 -17.29 0.70 8.63
N ALA A 18 -16.94 1.81 7.94
CA ALA A 18 -16.49 1.75 6.56
C ALA A 18 -15.22 0.89 6.41
N PHE A 19 -14.27 1.02 7.34
CA PHE A 19 -13.05 0.20 7.37
C PHE A 19 -13.35 -1.28 7.64
N ALA A 20 -14.27 -1.58 8.57
CA ALA A 20 -14.71 -2.96 8.82
C ALA A 20 -15.49 -3.56 7.65
N ALA A 21 -16.29 -2.76 6.94
CA ALA A 21 -17.06 -3.18 5.76
C ALA A 21 -16.18 -3.33 4.50
N LEU A 22 -15.09 -2.56 4.41
CA LEU A 22 -14.07 -2.64 3.35
C LEU A 22 -12.95 -3.63 3.65
N SER A 23 -12.96 -4.25 4.84
CA SER A 23 -12.12 -5.40 5.14
C SER A 23 -12.81 -6.61 4.49
N PRO A 24 -12.40 -7.08 3.30
CA PRO A 24 -12.91 -8.36 2.82
C PRO A 24 -12.61 -9.39 3.90
N THR A 25 -13.64 -10.07 4.39
CA THR A 25 -13.49 -11.33 5.13
C THR A 25 -12.76 -12.27 4.16
N TYR A 26 -11.44 -12.27 4.23
CA TYR A 26 -10.61 -13.14 3.41
C TYR A 26 -10.82 -14.54 3.98
N ALA A 27 -11.83 -15.23 3.46
CA ALA A 27 -11.73 -16.66 3.30
C ALA A 27 -10.40 -16.89 2.57
N GLN A 28 -9.40 -17.41 3.30
CA GLN A 28 -8.16 -17.83 2.67
C GLN A 28 -8.56 -18.79 1.55
N ALA A 29 -8.41 -18.37 0.30
CA ALA A 29 -8.44 -19.30 -0.81
C ALA A 29 -7.41 -20.40 -0.46
N PRO A 30 -7.76 -21.68 -0.62
CA PRO A 30 -6.85 -22.77 -0.32
C PRO A 30 -5.51 -22.46 -1.00
N GLN A 31 -4.44 -22.37 -0.22
CA GLN A 31 -3.12 -22.37 -0.82
C GLN A 31 -2.99 -23.73 -1.48
N ASP A 32 -3.09 -23.76 -2.80
CA ASP A 32 -2.73 -24.92 -3.59
C ASP A 32 -1.26 -25.22 -3.27
N THR A 33 -1.06 -26.15 -2.34
CA THR A 33 0.20 -26.86 -2.17
C THR A 33 0.50 -27.50 -3.51
N ILE A 34 1.32 -26.83 -4.32
CA ILE A 34 1.95 -27.42 -5.50
C ILE A 34 2.75 -28.62 -4.98
N SER A 35 2.12 -29.79 -5.04
CA SER A 35 2.79 -31.07 -4.90
C SER A 35 3.52 -31.27 -6.22
N THR A 36 4.75 -30.77 -6.31
CA THR A 36 5.70 -31.26 -7.33
C THR A 36 6.00 -32.71 -7.00
N LYS A 37 5.13 -33.62 -7.44
CA LYS A 37 5.53 -34.99 -7.75
C LYS A 37 6.43 -34.87 -8.96
N VAL A 38 7.73 -34.77 -8.70
CA VAL A 38 8.75 -34.98 -9.72
C VAL A 38 8.67 -36.46 -10.06
N ASP A 39 7.97 -36.78 -11.15
CA ASP A 39 7.98 -38.12 -11.72
C ASP A 39 9.35 -38.33 -12.37
N LEU A 40 10.27 -38.90 -11.59
CA LEU A 40 11.55 -39.42 -12.06
C LEU A 40 11.31 -40.77 -12.75
N THR A 41 10.57 -40.76 -13.87
CA THR A 41 10.56 -41.89 -14.80
C THR A 41 11.55 -41.62 -15.90
N GLU A 42 12.77 -42.06 -15.59
CA GLU A 42 13.70 -42.77 -16.46
C GLU A 42 13.38 -42.83 -17.96
N ASN A 43 14.45 -42.57 -18.74
CA ASN A 43 14.79 -43.16 -20.04
C ASN A 43 14.62 -42.25 -21.28
N THR A 44 15.70 -41.63 -21.75
CA THR A 44 16.48 -42.15 -22.90
C THR A 44 17.63 -41.22 -23.29
N SER A 45 18.77 -41.86 -23.56
CA SER A 45 19.98 -41.30 -24.13
C SER A 45 19.74 -40.61 -25.48
N SER A 46 19.85 -39.29 -25.52
CA SER A 46 20.29 -38.60 -26.74
C SER A 46 21.15 -37.41 -26.33
N SER A 47 22.39 -37.40 -26.82
CA SER A 47 23.34 -36.31 -26.72
C SER A 47 22.84 -35.14 -27.53
N ILE A 48 22.07 -34.26 -26.88
CA ILE A 48 21.77 -32.92 -27.36
C ILE A 48 22.44 -32.00 -26.35
N ASP A 49 23.24 -31.07 -26.85
CA ASP A 49 23.82 -29.97 -26.09
C ASP A 49 22.69 -29.19 -25.41
N ALA A 50 22.27 -29.68 -24.25
CA ALA A 50 21.30 -29.03 -23.41
C ALA A 50 22.01 -27.82 -22.83
N GLU A 51 21.87 -26.69 -23.50
CA GLU A 51 21.99 -25.38 -22.88
C GLU A 51 21.16 -25.46 -21.59
N ILE A 52 21.85 -25.58 -20.46
CA ILE A 52 21.22 -25.55 -19.14
C ILE A 52 20.71 -24.13 -19.00
N VAL A 53 19.50 -23.90 -19.49
CA VAL A 53 18.70 -22.72 -19.20
C VAL A 53 18.42 -22.83 -17.71
N ASN A 54 19.33 -22.28 -16.91
CA ASN A 54 19.10 -22.04 -15.50
C ASN A 54 18.03 -20.96 -15.43
N ASP A 55 16.76 -21.37 -15.45
CA ASP A 55 15.67 -20.47 -15.14
C ASP A 55 15.97 -19.81 -13.79
N PRO A 56 15.88 -18.48 -13.69
CA PRO A 56 16.15 -17.80 -12.44
C PRO A 56 15.22 -18.38 -11.36
N PRO A 57 15.72 -18.60 -10.13
CA PRO A 57 14.91 -19.16 -9.06
C PRO A 57 13.67 -18.29 -8.86
N VAL A 58 12.49 -18.92 -8.93
CA VAL A 58 11.22 -18.24 -8.64
C VAL A 58 11.25 -17.81 -7.17
N VAL A 59 11.41 -16.51 -6.93
CA VAL A 59 11.40 -15.94 -5.58
C VAL A 59 9.97 -16.00 -5.05
N LYS A 60 9.70 -16.90 -4.10
CA LYS A 60 8.41 -16.94 -3.41
C LYS A 60 8.26 -15.70 -2.55
N GLN A 61 7.32 -14.82 -2.92
CA GLN A 61 6.96 -13.66 -2.13
C GLN A 61 6.42 -14.09 -0.76
N ASN A 62 6.84 -13.39 0.30
CA ASN A 62 6.34 -13.65 1.64
C ASN A 62 4.89 -13.11 1.76
N PRO A 63 3.88 -13.97 1.92
CA PRO A 63 2.48 -13.55 1.93
C PRO A 63 2.15 -12.59 3.09
N ILE A 64 2.90 -12.68 4.20
CA ILE A 64 2.72 -11.81 5.37
C ILE A 64 3.14 -10.38 5.03
N LEU A 65 4.26 -10.20 4.33
CA LEU A 65 4.74 -8.86 3.96
C LEU A 65 3.81 -8.18 2.95
N GLY A 66 3.31 -8.93 1.96
CA GLY A 66 2.33 -8.41 1.01
C GLY A 66 1.02 -7.98 1.69
N MET A 67 0.52 -8.79 2.63
CA MET A 67 -0.67 -8.43 3.41
C MET A 67 -0.43 -7.19 4.30
N ALA A 68 0.73 -7.11 4.95
CA ALA A 68 1.09 -5.96 5.78
C ALA A 68 1.21 -4.66 4.95
N HIS A 69 1.89 -4.72 3.80
CA HIS A 69 2.00 -3.60 2.86
C HIS A 69 0.61 -3.09 2.43
N ARG A 70 -0.28 -3.99 2.02
CA ARG A 70 -1.65 -3.64 1.60
C ARG A 70 -2.46 -2.98 2.70
N ASN A 71 -2.46 -3.55 3.90
CA ASN A 71 -3.22 -3.00 5.03
C ASN A 71 -2.68 -1.64 5.47
N LEU A 72 -1.36 -1.47 5.48
CA LEU A 72 -0.73 -0.19 5.79
C LEU A 72 -1.01 0.86 4.72
N GLY A 73 -1.04 0.48 3.43
CA GLY A 73 -1.43 1.39 2.36
C GLY A 73 -2.85 1.92 2.52
N LEU A 74 -3.81 1.05 2.86
CA LEU A 74 -5.19 1.46 3.15
C LEU A 74 -5.29 2.39 4.37
N LEU A 75 -4.58 2.07 5.46
CA LEU A 75 -4.53 2.91 6.66
C LEU A 75 -3.88 4.27 6.38
N THR A 76 -2.83 4.31 5.56
CA THR A 76 -2.15 5.54 5.13
C THR A 76 -3.14 6.46 4.42
N VAL A 77 -3.86 5.93 3.42
CA VAL A 77 -4.86 6.71 2.67
C VAL A 77 -6.00 7.17 3.58
N ALA A 78 -6.53 6.28 4.43
CA ALA A 78 -7.61 6.63 5.34
C ALA A 78 -7.22 7.75 6.33
N THR A 79 -6.02 7.65 6.92
CA THR A 79 -5.51 8.67 7.86
C THR A 79 -5.15 9.98 7.16
N GLY A 80 -4.56 9.94 5.96
CA GLY A 80 -4.28 11.12 5.15
C GLY A 80 -5.56 11.87 4.74
N LEU A 81 -6.60 11.14 4.32
CA LEU A 81 -7.92 11.72 4.01
C LEU A 81 -8.56 12.33 5.26
N ALA A 82 -8.48 11.63 6.39
CA ALA A 82 -8.97 12.15 7.67
C ALA A 82 -8.24 13.44 8.06
N ALA A 83 -6.91 13.53 7.87
CA ALA A 83 -6.14 14.74 8.11
C ALA A 83 -6.58 15.91 7.21
N GLY A 84 -6.83 15.64 5.92
CA GLY A 84 -7.28 16.63 4.95
C GLY A 84 -8.69 17.17 5.24
N ILE A 85 -9.62 16.28 5.62
CA ILE A 85 -10.99 16.66 6.01
C ILE A 85 -10.97 17.42 7.34
N LEU A 86 -10.25 16.92 8.35
CA LEU A 86 -10.15 17.51 9.68
C LEU A 86 -9.10 18.63 9.72
N ASN A 87 -9.22 19.58 8.81
CA ASN A 87 -8.35 20.75 8.78
C ASN A 87 -8.56 21.63 10.05
N PRO A 88 -7.64 22.57 10.35
CA PRO A 88 -7.70 23.39 11.55
C PRO A 88 -8.94 24.28 11.70
N LYS A 89 -9.75 24.46 10.64
CA LYS A 89 -11.04 25.17 10.71
C LYS A 89 -12.17 24.27 11.25
N ILE A 90 -12.01 22.95 11.19
CA ILE A 90 -13.01 21.96 11.59
C ILE A 90 -12.62 21.26 12.90
N ALA A 91 -11.34 20.89 13.03
CA ALA A 91 -10.79 20.24 14.22
C ALA A 91 -9.69 21.10 14.86
N SER A 92 -9.27 20.74 16.08
CA SER A 92 -8.12 21.41 16.69
C SER A 92 -6.86 21.19 15.87
N ARG A 93 -5.98 22.19 15.82
CA ARG A 93 -4.69 22.13 15.14
C ARG A 93 -3.89 20.86 15.51
N GLY A 94 -3.87 20.50 16.78
CA GLY A 94 -3.17 19.29 17.24
C GLY A 94 -3.74 17.98 16.69
N VAL A 95 -5.05 17.88 16.41
CA VAL A 95 -5.63 16.67 15.79
C VAL A 95 -5.21 16.59 14.32
N HIS A 96 -5.26 17.71 13.59
CA HIS A 96 -4.79 17.78 12.20
C HIS A 96 -3.30 17.38 12.09
N GLU A 97 -2.45 17.95 12.93
CA GLU A 97 -1.02 17.65 12.99
C GLU A 97 -0.75 16.18 13.36
N ALA A 98 -1.43 15.65 14.38
CA ALA A 98 -1.28 14.25 14.78
C ALA A 98 -1.67 13.29 13.66
N LEU A 99 -2.78 13.54 12.95
CA LEU A 99 -3.18 12.72 11.81
C LEU A 99 -2.20 12.86 10.64
N GLY A 100 -1.72 14.07 10.38
CA GLY A 100 -0.70 14.35 9.36
C GLY A 100 0.58 13.54 9.59
N TYR A 101 1.20 13.67 10.78
CA TYR A 101 2.39 12.90 11.14
C TYR A 101 2.15 11.39 11.17
N THR A 102 0.99 10.95 11.66
CA THR A 102 0.62 9.53 11.63
C THR A 102 0.57 9.01 10.20
N SER A 103 -0.09 9.74 9.30
CA SER A 103 -0.21 9.37 7.89
C SER A 103 1.15 9.35 7.18
N ALA A 104 2.04 10.30 7.49
CA ALA A 104 3.41 10.33 6.98
C ALA A 104 4.22 9.10 7.46
N GLY A 105 4.13 8.75 8.74
CA GLY A 105 4.78 7.55 9.28
C GLY A 105 4.26 6.26 8.64
N LEU A 106 2.94 6.15 8.46
CA LEU A 106 2.32 5.01 7.78
C LEU A 106 2.73 4.93 6.30
N ALA A 107 2.84 6.08 5.61
CA ALA A 107 3.32 6.13 4.23
C ALA A 107 4.76 5.61 4.12
N ALA A 108 5.66 6.05 5.00
CA ALA A 108 7.04 5.56 5.04
C ALA A 108 7.11 4.04 5.30
N ALA A 109 6.32 3.53 6.25
CA ALA A 109 6.25 2.10 6.54
C ALA A 109 5.67 1.31 5.34
N THR A 110 4.62 1.82 4.70
CA THR A 110 4.00 1.23 3.51
C THR A 110 5.01 1.12 2.38
N MET A 111 5.73 2.19 2.06
CA MET A 111 6.77 2.21 1.03
C MET A 111 7.89 1.22 1.34
N THR A 112 8.35 1.19 2.59
CA THR A 112 9.42 0.27 3.04
C THR A 112 9.00 -1.19 2.86
N LEU A 113 7.80 -1.56 3.30
CA LEU A 113 7.30 -2.93 3.12
C LEU A 113 7.04 -3.26 1.66
N GLY A 114 6.56 -2.31 0.86
CA GLY A 114 6.36 -2.51 -0.58
C GLY A 114 7.69 -2.78 -1.29
N ALA A 115 8.72 -2.01 -0.97
CA ALA A 115 10.07 -2.24 -1.49
C ALA A 115 10.58 -3.64 -1.11
N ILE A 116 10.44 -4.06 0.15
CA ILE A 116 10.89 -5.39 0.58
C ILE A 116 10.07 -6.51 -0.10
N ALA A 117 8.74 -6.38 -0.12
CA ALA A 117 7.82 -7.42 -0.59
C ALA A 117 7.80 -7.60 -2.12
N HIS A 118 8.14 -6.54 -2.87
CA HIS A 118 7.94 -6.47 -4.32
C HIS A 118 9.17 -5.96 -5.10
N HIS A 119 10.36 -5.91 -4.50
CA HIS A 119 11.58 -5.47 -5.20
C HIS A 119 11.84 -6.23 -6.51
N ASP A 120 11.46 -7.50 -6.57
CA ASP A 120 11.61 -8.41 -7.72
C ASP A 120 10.71 -8.03 -8.90
N LYS A 121 9.61 -7.31 -8.64
CA LYS A 121 8.64 -6.88 -9.66
C LYS A 121 8.98 -5.52 -10.26
N ILE A 122 9.80 -4.72 -9.58
CA ILE A 122 10.17 -3.38 -10.02
C ILE A 122 11.11 -3.50 -11.22
N GLY A 123 10.70 -2.93 -12.35
CA GLY A 123 11.52 -2.88 -13.57
C GLY A 123 11.32 -4.03 -14.56
N ALA A 124 10.50 -5.05 -14.26
CA ALA A 124 10.26 -6.19 -15.15
C ALA A 124 9.53 -5.79 -16.46
N ASN A 125 8.60 -4.84 -16.41
CA ASN A 125 7.97 -4.23 -17.59
C ASN A 125 7.50 -2.81 -17.25
N LYS A 126 8.04 -1.77 -17.91
CA LYS A 126 7.77 -0.35 -17.60
C LYS A 126 6.28 0.03 -17.55
N ASN A 127 5.42 -0.69 -18.26
CA ASN A 127 3.99 -0.43 -18.31
C ASN A 127 3.15 -1.48 -17.55
N SER A 128 3.77 -2.30 -16.69
CA SER A 128 3.01 -3.22 -15.83
C SER A 128 2.25 -2.48 -14.74
N ALA A 129 1.14 -3.06 -14.30
CA ALA A 129 0.36 -2.54 -13.18
C ALA A 129 1.24 -2.39 -11.91
N ASP A 130 2.17 -3.31 -11.69
CA ASP A 130 3.14 -3.26 -10.58
C ASP A 130 4.06 -2.03 -10.65
N ASN A 131 4.58 -1.68 -11.84
CA ASN A 131 5.43 -0.51 -12.00
C ASN A 131 4.65 0.80 -11.84
N ILE A 132 3.44 0.88 -12.37
CA ILE A 132 2.56 2.05 -12.18
C ILE A 132 2.22 2.21 -10.69
N HIS A 133 1.85 1.12 -10.01
CA HIS A 133 1.60 1.13 -8.57
C HIS A 133 2.83 1.59 -7.78
N ALA A 134 4.02 1.07 -8.10
CA ALA A 134 5.26 1.45 -7.43
C ALA A 134 5.60 2.94 -7.63
N ILE A 135 5.50 3.45 -8.86
CA ILE A 135 5.76 4.86 -9.17
C ILE A 135 4.79 5.78 -8.42
N LEU A 136 3.48 5.50 -8.49
CA LEU A 136 2.46 6.30 -7.82
C LEU A 136 2.59 6.19 -6.29
N GLY A 137 2.87 5.00 -5.78
CA GLY A 137 3.09 4.76 -4.36
C GLY A 137 4.30 5.52 -3.81
N ILE A 138 5.42 5.52 -4.53
CA ILE A 138 6.62 6.28 -4.17
C ILE A 138 6.34 7.77 -4.26
N LEU A 139 5.76 8.26 -5.35
CA LEU A 139 5.48 9.69 -5.53
C LEU A 139 4.52 10.20 -4.44
N GLY A 140 3.39 9.54 -4.25
CA GLY A 140 2.39 9.90 -3.24
C GLY A 140 2.94 9.79 -1.82
N GLY A 141 3.63 8.70 -1.52
CA GLY A 141 4.23 8.47 -0.21
C GLY A 141 5.35 9.47 0.11
N SER A 142 6.24 9.79 -0.83
CA SER A 142 7.26 10.82 -0.66
C SER A 142 6.63 12.19 -0.43
N MET A 143 5.58 12.56 -1.16
CA MET A 143 4.85 13.81 -0.89
C MET A 143 4.31 13.82 0.55
N MET A 144 3.66 12.75 1.00
CA MET A 144 3.13 12.68 2.37
C MET A 144 4.24 12.73 3.44
N VAL A 145 5.38 12.07 3.21
CA VAL A 145 6.51 12.05 4.15
C VAL A 145 7.23 13.39 4.21
N LEU A 146 7.43 14.06 3.08
CA LEU A 146 8.21 15.30 3.00
C LEU A 146 7.37 16.54 3.37
N THR A 147 6.05 16.50 3.13
CA THR A 147 5.16 17.64 3.35
C THR A 147 5.29 18.22 4.77
N PRO A 148 5.23 17.43 5.87
CA PRO A 148 5.34 17.96 7.22
C PRO A 148 6.63 18.73 7.52
N PHE A 149 7.72 18.48 6.78
CA PHE A 149 9.04 19.05 7.05
C PHE A 149 9.42 20.22 6.14
N PHE A 150 8.97 20.20 4.88
CA PHE A 150 9.49 21.10 3.85
C PHE A 150 8.43 21.99 3.21
N ALA A 151 7.14 21.68 3.35
CA ALA A 151 6.11 22.53 2.79
C ALA A 151 6.00 23.83 3.62
N PRO A 152 5.85 25.01 2.99
CA PRO A 152 5.36 26.19 3.70
C PRO A 152 3.91 25.98 4.16
N ASP A 153 3.47 26.73 5.16
CA ASP A 153 2.16 26.58 5.82
C ASP A 153 0.99 26.54 4.80
N GLU A 154 1.05 27.39 3.77
CA GLU A 154 0.04 27.44 2.69
C GLU A 154 0.06 26.22 1.76
N ALA A 155 1.20 25.53 1.63
CA ALA A 155 1.35 24.37 0.76
C ALA A 155 1.16 23.03 1.49
N HIS A 156 1.22 22.97 2.82
CA HIS A 156 1.05 21.75 3.61
C HIS A 156 -0.24 21.00 3.26
N GLN A 157 -1.37 21.73 3.22
CA GLN A 157 -2.65 21.12 2.93
C GLN A 157 -2.72 20.61 1.48
N ALA A 158 -2.22 21.41 0.53
CA ALA A 158 -2.26 21.06 -0.89
C ALA A 158 -1.37 19.84 -1.20
N LEU A 159 -0.11 19.85 -0.75
CA LEU A 159 0.84 18.76 -0.97
C LEU A 159 0.44 17.50 -0.21
N GLY A 160 -0.03 17.61 1.04
CA GLY A 160 -0.52 16.48 1.82
C GLY A 160 -1.74 15.81 1.18
N THR A 161 -2.68 16.63 0.67
CA THR A 161 -3.86 16.12 -0.07
C THR A 161 -3.45 15.47 -1.38
N ALA A 162 -2.57 16.11 -2.17
CA ALA A 162 -2.10 15.55 -3.43
C ALA A 162 -1.34 14.23 -3.22
N GLY A 163 -0.48 14.13 -2.20
CA GLY A 163 0.19 12.90 -1.83
C GLY A 163 -0.79 11.79 -1.44
N THR A 164 -1.78 12.11 -0.60
CA THR A 164 -2.84 11.19 -0.18
C THR A 164 -3.65 10.66 -1.37
N LEU A 165 -4.07 11.55 -2.27
CA LEU A 165 -4.84 11.18 -3.47
C LEU A 165 -4.00 10.32 -4.42
N THR A 166 -2.72 10.64 -4.60
CA THR A 166 -1.80 9.85 -5.42
C THR A 166 -1.64 8.44 -4.86
N MET A 167 -1.49 8.30 -3.54
CA MET A 167 -1.49 6.97 -2.88
C MET A 167 -2.83 6.25 -3.02
N ALA A 168 -3.96 6.97 -2.92
CA ALA A 168 -5.28 6.37 -3.11
C ALA A 168 -5.45 5.81 -4.53
N VAL A 169 -4.95 6.52 -5.54
CA VAL A 169 -4.92 6.02 -6.92
C VAL A 169 -4.00 4.80 -7.03
N ALA A 170 -2.81 4.82 -6.42
CA ALA A 170 -1.90 3.68 -6.42
C ALA A 170 -2.56 2.41 -5.83
N VAL A 171 -3.22 2.56 -4.68
CA VAL A 171 -3.95 1.46 -4.01
C VAL A 171 -5.15 1.02 -4.85
N GLY A 172 -5.91 1.96 -5.42
CA GLY A 172 -7.07 1.68 -6.28
C GLY A 172 -6.67 0.92 -7.54
N TRP A 173 -5.56 1.29 -8.18
CA TRP A 173 -5.08 0.69 -9.42
C TRP A 173 -4.91 -0.84 -9.32
N GLN A 174 -4.40 -1.34 -8.18
CA GLN A 174 -4.23 -2.77 -7.91
C GLN A 174 -5.54 -3.58 -7.90
N PHE A 175 -6.70 -2.94 -7.76
CA PHE A 175 -7.99 -3.64 -7.78
C PHE A 175 -8.59 -3.78 -9.18
N PHE A 176 -8.11 -3.02 -10.15
CA PHE A 176 -8.69 -2.97 -11.49
C PHE A 176 -7.79 -3.56 -12.60
N PHE A 177 -6.49 -3.71 -12.33
CA PHE A 177 -5.48 -4.17 -13.29
C PHE A 177 -4.54 -5.17 -12.63
#